data_AF-A0A3M1H5X0-F1
#
_entry.id   AF-A0A3M1H5X0-F1
#
_cell.length_a   1.000
_cell.length_b   1.000
_cell.length_c   1.000
_cell.angle_alpha   90.00
_cell.angle_beta   90.00
_cell.angle_gamma   90.00
#
_symmetry.space_group_name_H-M   'P 1'
#
loop_
_entity.id
_entity.type
_entity.pdbx_description
1 polymer ?
#
loop_
_entity_poly.entity_id
_entity_poly.type
_entity_poly.pdbx_seq_one_letter_code
_entity_poly.pdbx_strand_id
1 'polypeptide(L)' 'MAKFCSKCKGENPDYSKFCAHCGSPFEPEPDLKEETESPWKNQTPAEDDLSLSGATIAPTGPVLPATE' A
#
# COMPACT_ATOMS: atom_id res chain seq x y z
N MET A 1 22.65 19.08 -14.45
CA MET A 1 23.29 17.93 -15.13
C MET A 1 22.19 17.10 -15.80
N ALA A 2 22.49 16.35 -16.86
CA ALA A 2 21.48 15.56 -17.57
C ALA A 2 21.70 14.07 -17.32
N LYS A 3 20.62 13.29 -17.26
CA LYS A 3 20.65 11.83 -17.16
C LYS A 3 19.87 11.18 -18.29
N PHE A 4 20.31 10.01 -18.72
CA PHE A 4 19.69 9.25 -19.80
C PHE A 4 18.85 8.10 -19.23
N CYS A 5 17.69 7.87 -19.83
CA CYS A 5 16.83 6.77 -19.43
C CYS A 5 17.40 5.41 -19.88
N SER A 6 17.55 4.46 -18.96
CA SER A 6 18.03 3.11 -19.28
C SER A 6 17.09 2.32 -20.20
N LYS A 7 15.80 2.70 -20.28
CA LYS A 7 14.79 2.04 -21.13
C LYS A 7 14.80 2.60 -22.57
N CYS A 8 14.60 3.91 -22.72
CA CYS A 8 14.41 4.54 -24.03
C CYS A 8 15.62 5.36 -24.52
N LYS A 9 16.66 5.56 -23.69
CA LYS A 9 17.81 6.43 -23.93
C LYS A 9 17.46 7.92 -24.13
N GLY A 10 16.25 8.34 -23.80
CA GLY A 10 15.89 9.76 -23.81
C GLY A 10 16.67 10.56 -22.77
N GLU A 11 17.07 11.78 -23.12
CA GLU A 11 17.73 12.73 -22.22
C GLU A 11 16.70 13.38 -21.29
N ASN A 12 17.03 13.50 -20.00
CA ASN A 12 16.17 14.07 -18.97
C ASN A 12 17.00 14.92 -17.97
N PRO A 13 16.40 15.92 -17.31
CA PRO A 13 17.03 16.64 -16.20
C PRO A 13 17.44 15.70 -15.04
N ASP A 14 18.52 16.02 -14.32
CA ASP A 14 19.02 15.20 -13.20
C ASP A 14 17.99 14.96 -12.09
N TYR A 15 17.18 15.98 -11.76
CA TYR A 15 16.14 15.94 -10.73
C TYR A 15 14.88 15.15 -11.13
N SER A 16 14.79 14.63 -12.37
CA SER A 16 13.59 13.93 -12.85
C SER A 16 13.35 12.63 -12.09
N LYS A 17 12.17 12.45 -11.50
CA LYS A 17 11.78 11.19 -10.84
C LYS A 17 11.32 10.13 -11.85
N PHE A 18 10.82 10.56 -13.02
CA PHE A 18 10.35 9.70 -14.11
C PHE A 18 10.85 10.21 -15.46
N CYS A 19 10.96 9.32 -16.45
CA CYS A 19 11.35 9.69 -17.81
C CYS A 19 10.22 10.42 -18.54
N ALA A 20 10.49 11.61 -19.06
CA ALA A 20 9.53 12.42 -19.82
C ALA A 20 9.16 11.80 -21.18
N HIS A 21 9.98 10.86 -21.70
CA HIS A 21 9.78 10.25 -23.01
C HIS A 21 8.97 8.95 -22.95
N CYS A 22 9.18 8.12 -21.92
CA CYS A 22 8.55 6.79 -21.82
C CYS A 22 7.87 6.50 -20.47
N GLY A 23 7.92 7.43 -19.50
CA GLY A 23 7.29 7.26 -18.19
C GLY A 23 8.00 6.30 -17.23
N SER A 24 9.12 5.69 -17.62
CA SER A 24 9.85 4.78 -16.73
C SER A 24 10.40 5.53 -15.51
N PRO A 25 10.24 4.99 -14.28
CA PRO A 25 10.78 5.61 -13.08
C PRO A 25 12.31 5.59 -13.13
N PHE A 26 12.92 6.66 -12.60
CA PHE A 26 14.33 6.65 -12.24
C PHE A 26 14.45 6.15 -10.80
N GLU A 27 15.48 5.35 -10.50
CA GLU A 27 15.67 4.88 -9.13
C GLU A 27 15.83 6.08 -8.19
N PRO A 28 15.12 6.08 -7.05
CA PRO A 28 15.31 7.11 -6.05
C PRO A 28 16.75 6.98 -5.54
N GLU A 29 17.49 8.08 -5.57
CA GLU A 29 18.77 8.11 -4.89
C GLU A 29 18.54 7.77 -3.42
N PRO A 30 19.37 6.91 -2.80
CA PRO A 30 19.27 6.62 -1.39
C PRO A 30 19.57 7.92 -0.64
N ASP A 31 18.52 8.58 -0.16
CA ASP A 31 18.61 9.79 0.64
C ASP A 31 19.34 9.42 1.94
N LEU A 32 20.63 9.74 1.99
CA LEU A 32 21.44 9.57 3.18
C LEU A 32 21.07 10.65 4.20
N LYS A 33 20.08 10.32 5.04
CA LYS A 33 19.91 10.60 6.48
C LYS A 33 18.67 9.82 6.92
N GLU A 34 18.82 8.63 7.46
CA GLU A 34 19.07 8.37 8.89
C GLU A 34 17.93 8.89 9.79
N GLU A 35 17.46 7.99 10.65
CA GLU A 35 16.43 8.13 11.68
C GLU A 35 14.99 8.36 11.17
N THR A 36 13.98 7.64 11.60
CA THR A 36 13.86 6.67 12.68
C THR A 36 12.66 5.83 12.31
N GLU A 37 12.85 4.53 12.44
CA GLU A 37 11.85 3.55 12.84
C GLU A 37 10.52 4.20 13.26
N SER A 38 9.59 4.39 12.31
CA SER A 38 8.31 5.00 12.67
C SER A 38 7.49 3.94 13.44
N PRO A 39 7.13 4.21 14.72
CA PRO A 39 6.68 3.23 15.72
C PRO A 39 5.23 2.77 15.56
N TRP A 40 4.68 2.72 14.34
CA TRP A 40 3.30 2.27 14.12
C TRP A 40 3.17 0.77 13.86
N LYS A 41 4.28 0.04 13.71
CA LYS A 41 4.27 -1.42 13.50
C LYS A 41 4.04 -2.21 14.80
N ASN A 42 3.96 -1.54 15.95
CA ASN A 42 3.85 -2.19 17.26
C ASN A 42 2.48 -1.95 17.91
N GLN A 43 1.44 -1.65 17.13
CA GLN A 43 0.07 -1.76 17.63
C GLN A 43 -0.40 -3.21 17.53
N THR A 44 0.09 -4.04 18.46
CA THR A 44 -0.67 -5.18 18.96
C THR A 44 -0.98 -4.91 20.42
N PRO A 45 -2.19 -4.45 20.78
CA PRO A 45 -2.73 -4.83 22.07
C PRO A 45 -2.94 -6.34 22.01
N ALA A 46 -2.01 -7.06 22.62
CA ALA A 46 -2.30 -8.40 23.09
C ALA A 46 -3.49 -8.28 24.06
N GLU A 47 -4.45 -9.20 23.87
CA GLU A 47 -5.39 -9.71 24.87
C GLU A 47 -6.05 -8.71 25.85
N ASP A 48 -7.36 -8.49 25.66
CA ASP A 48 -8.25 -8.85 26.75
C ASP A 48 -9.39 -9.69 26.19
N ASP A 49 -9.47 -10.88 26.77
CA ASP A 49 -10.46 -11.92 26.64
C ASP A 49 -11.88 -11.38 26.89
N LEU A 50 -12.58 -10.94 25.84
CA LEU A 50 -14.05 -10.91 25.89
C LEU A 50 -14.61 -12.13 25.17
N SER A 51 -14.49 -13.25 25.89
CA SER A 51 -15.37 -14.39 25.83
C SER A 51 -16.83 -13.94 25.99
N LEU A 52 -17.44 -13.43 24.91
CA LEU A 52 -18.89 -13.28 24.84
C LEU A 52 -19.45 -14.60 24.34
N SER A 53 -19.76 -15.43 25.33
CA SER A 53 -20.53 -16.65 25.20
C SER A 53 -21.80 -16.42 24.37
N GLY A 54 -21.89 -17.15 23.26
CA GLY A 54 -23.12 -17.68 22.67
C GLY A 54 -24.36 -16.78 22.62
N ALA A 55 -24.45 -15.93 21.60
CA ALA A 55 -25.75 -15.53 21.07
C ALA A 55 -26.07 -16.38 19.83
N THR A 56 -26.80 -17.47 20.05
CA THR A 56 -27.48 -18.21 18.98
C THR A 56 -28.49 -17.25 18.35
N ILE A 57 -28.23 -16.78 17.12
CA ILE A 57 -29.25 -16.11 16.32
C ILE A 57 -29.92 -17.19 15.48
N ALA A 58 -31.13 -17.59 15.88
CA ALA A 58 -31.94 -18.53 15.12
C ALA A 58 -32.34 -17.90 13.76
N PRO A 59 -32.40 -18.67 12.66
CA PRO A 59 -32.85 -18.15 11.38
C PRO A 59 -34.38 -17.97 11.43
N THR A 60 -34.85 -16.72 11.44
CA THR A 60 -36.26 -16.43 11.14
C THR A 60 -36.33 -15.55 9.90
N GLY A 61 -36.49 -16.19 8.76
CA GLY A 61 -36.75 -15.51 7.50
C GLY A 61 -37.00 -16.51 6.38
N PRO A 62 -38.23 -16.67 5.88
CA PRO A 62 -38.50 -17.50 4.72
C PRO A 62 -37.83 -16.92 3.47
N VAL A 63 -37.16 -17.80 2.73
CA VAL A 63 -36.57 -17.54 1.42
C VAL A 63 -37.67 -17.14 0.43
N LEU A 64 -37.60 -15.94 -0.13
CA LEU A 64 -38.42 -15.53 -1.25
C LEU A 64 -37.66 -15.81 -2.56
N PRO A 65 -38.27 -16.49 -3.55
CA PRO A 65 -37.60 -16.82 -4.81
C PRO A 65 -37.39 -15.57 -5.68
N ALA A 66 -36.21 -15.52 -6.32
CA ALA A 66 -35.84 -14.52 -7.31
C ALA A 66 -36.78 -14.55 -8.52
N THR A 67 -37.21 -13.37 -8.97
CA THR A 67 -37.87 -13.19 -10.27
C THR A 67 -36.86 -12.58 -11.25
N GLU A 68 -36.44 -13.44 -12.19
CA GLU A 68 -35.93 -13.27 -13.57
C GLU A 68 -34.91 -12.16 -13.88
#